data_AF-A0A969BWH5-F1
#
_entry.id   AF-A0A969BWH5-F1
#
_cell.length_a   1.000
_cell.length_b   1.000
_cell.length_c   1.000
_cell.angle_alpha   90.00
_cell.angle_beta   90.00
_cell.angle_gamma   90.00
#
_symmetry.space_group_name_H-M   'P 1'
#
loop_
_entity.id
_entity.type
_entity.pdbx_description
1 polymer ?
#
loop_
_entity_poly.entity_id
_entity_poly.type
_entity_poly.pdbx_seq_one_letter_code
_entity_poly.pdbx_strand_id
1 'polypeptide(L)'
;MPTARYPDLLNNPDIRRDYLMGFRDYGVGVLTDVPTVPGTVLDVAKQFGEVRSTSWGTVFDVKTMPNANSVAYTNLPLVTH
;
A
#
# COMPACT_ATOMS: atom_id res chain seq x y z
N MET A 1 -13.18 9.71 -1.39
CA MET A 1 -12.07 8.75 -1.29
C MET A 1 -12.61 7.44 -0.72
N PRO A 2 -12.42 6.29 -1.38
CA PRO A 2 -12.90 4.99 -0.91
C PRO A 2 -12.22 4.57 0.40
N THR A 3 -12.97 3.89 1.27
CA THR A 3 -12.48 3.27 2.50
C THR A 3 -13.18 1.94 2.72
N ALA A 4 -12.43 0.91 3.11
CA ALA A 4 -13.00 -0.41 3.42
C ALA A 4 -12.12 -1.13 4.46
N ARG A 5 -12.70 -2.10 5.19
CA ARG A 5 -11.89 -3.03 5.97
C ARG A 5 -11.31 -4.08 5.04
N TYR A 6 -10.05 -4.44 5.24
CA TYR A 6 -9.37 -5.43 4.41
C TYR A 6 -10.08 -6.80 4.38
N PRO A 7 -10.61 -7.35 5.49
CA PRO A 7 -11.38 -8.59 5.46
C PRO A 7 -12.64 -8.50 4.59
N ASP A 8 -13.32 -7.35 4.55
CA ASP A 8 -14.53 -7.16 3.76
C ASP A 8 -14.19 -7.06 2.28
N LEU A 9 -13.10 -6.36 1.94
CA LEU A 9 -12.59 -6.29 0.57
C LEU A 9 -12.21 -7.70 0.04
N LEU A 10 -11.67 -8.57 0.89
CA LEU A 10 -11.33 -9.94 0.53
C LEU A 10 -12.57 -10.83 0.36
N ASN A 11 -13.59 -10.67 1.20
CA ASN A 11 -14.71 -11.61 1.26
C ASN A 11 -15.98 -11.15 0.52
N ASN A 12 -16.06 -9.88 0.10
CA ASN A 12 -17.23 -9.32 -0.57
C ASN A 12 -16.86 -8.68 -1.92
N PRO A 13 -17.28 -9.27 -3.05
CA PRO A 13 -16.94 -8.77 -4.39
C PRO A 13 -17.58 -7.42 -4.71
N ASP A 14 -18.75 -7.09 -4.13
CA ASP A 14 -19.40 -5.79 -4.34
C ASP A 14 -18.60 -4.68 -3.65
N ILE A 15 -18.19 -4.91 -2.40
CA ILE A 15 -17.31 -3.98 -1.66
C ILE A 15 -15.99 -3.80 -2.41
N ARG A 16 -15.40 -4.89 -2.92
CA ARG A 16 -14.16 -4.82 -3.69
C ARG A 16 -14.34 -4.00 -4.96
N ARG A 17 -15.40 -4.25 -5.74
CA ARG A 17 -15.71 -3.49 -6.96
C ARG A 17 -15.86 -2.00 -6.65
N ASP A 18 -16.66 -1.65 -5.66
CA ASP A 18 -16.95 -0.25 -5.32
C ASP A 18 -15.68 0.45 -4.81
N TYR A 19 -14.85 -0.25 -4.03
CA TYR A 19 -13.55 0.24 -3.60
C TYR A 19 -12.61 0.50 -4.79
N LEU A 20 -12.50 -0.45 -5.73
CA LEU A 20 -11.64 -0.32 -6.92
C LEU A 20 -12.13 0.80 -7.86
N MET A 21 -13.45 0.96 -8.03
CA MET A 21 -14.02 2.07 -8.78
C MET A 21 -13.69 3.41 -8.12
N GLY A 22 -13.86 3.51 -6.79
CA GLY A 22 -13.44 4.69 -6.05
C GLY A 22 -11.93 4.94 -6.16
N PHE A 23 -11.10 3.89 -6.13
CA PHE A 23 -9.65 4.04 -6.21
C PHE A 23 -9.23 4.59 -7.57
N ARG A 24 -9.86 4.10 -8.66
CA ARG A 24 -9.69 4.64 -10.01
C ARG A 24 -10.08 6.13 -10.09
N ASP A 25 -11.20 6.51 -9.50
CA ASP A 25 -11.76 7.86 -9.65
C ASP A 25 -11.05 8.91 -8.78
N TYR A 26 -10.61 8.52 -7.58
CA TYR A 26 -9.96 9.42 -6.62
C TYR A 26 -8.42 9.34 -6.67
N GLY A 27 -7.84 8.29 -7.24
CA GLY A 27 -6.39 8.03 -7.27
C GLY A 27 -5.79 7.57 -5.93
N VAL A 28 -6.59 7.50 -4.85
CA VAL A 28 -6.16 7.11 -3.50
C VAL A 28 -7.32 6.45 -2.75
N GLY A 29 -7.00 5.58 -1.80
CA GLY A 29 -7.97 4.91 -0.93
C GLY A 29 -7.33 4.44 0.39
N VAL A 30 -8.15 4.11 1.38
CA VAL A 30 -7.68 3.63 2.69
C VAL A 30 -8.27 2.25 3.01
N LEU A 31 -7.39 1.31 3.37
CA LEU A 31 -7.80 0.02 3.94
C LEU A 31 -7.50 -0.02 5.44
N THR A 32 -8.49 -0.39 6.24
CA THR A 32 -8.33 -0.64 7.69
C THR A 32 -8.25 -2.13 7.98
N ASP A 33 -7.85 -2.50 9.19
CA ASP A 33 -7.80 -3.89 9.66
C ASP A 33 -6.90 -4.80 8.80
N VAL A 34 -5.87 -4.21 8.20
CA VAL A 34 -4.80 -4.93 7.50
C VAL A 34 -3.87 -5.54 8.56
N PRO A 35 -3.52 -6.84 8.47
CA PRO A 35 -2.56 -7.45 9.39
C PRO A 35 -1.21 -6.71 9.43
N THR A 36 -0.68 -6.48 10.63
CA THR A 36 0.62 -5.84 10.85
C THR A 36 1.76 -6.88 10.84
N VAL A 37 1.82 -7.68 9.77
CA VAL A 37 2.83 -8.74 9.58
C VAL A 37 3.69 -8.40 8.35
N PRO A 38 5.02 -8.62 8.38
CA PRO A 38 5.87 -8.39 7.22
C PRO A 38 5.36 -9.12 5.97
N GLY A 39 5.36 -8.43 4.83
CA GLY A 39 4.89 -8.97 3.55
C GLY A 39 3.40 -8.78 3.26
N THR A 40 2.55 -8.43 4.24
CA THR A 40 1.11 -8.25 4.02
C THR A 40 0.78 -7.22 2.93
N VAL A 41 1.63 -6.19 2.76
CA VAL A 41 1.46 -5.19 1.70
C VAL A 41 1.48 -5.80 0.29
N LEU A 42 2.22 -6.89 0.07
CA LEU A 42 2.23 -7.61 -1.20
C LEU A 42 0.91 -8.33 -1.45
N ASP A 43 0.29 -8.89 -0.42
CA ASP A 43 -0.99 -9.59 -0.55
C ASP A 43 -2.15 -8.61 -0.78
N VAL A 44 -2.07 -7.43 -0.17
CA VAL A 44 -2.96 -6.30 -0.47
C VAL A 44 -2.78 -5.88 -1.93
N ALA A 45 -1.54 -5.63 -2.38
CA ALA A 45 -1.26 -5.14 -3.73
C ALA A 45 -1.75 -6.11 -4.83
N LYS A 46 -1.67 -7.43 -4.60
CA LYS A 46 -2.20 -8.47 -5.50
C LYS A 46 -3.71 -8.36 -5.74
N GLN A 47 -4.47 -7.70 -4.85
CA GLN A 47 -5.90 -7.44 -5.08
C GLN A 47 -6.16 -6.37 -6.16
N PHE A 48 -5.13 -5.60 -6.54
CA PHE A 48 -5.20 -4.51 -7.50
C PHE A 48 -4.49 -4.83 -8.83
N GLY A 49 -3.68 -5.90 -8.88
CA GLY A 49 -2.94 -6.33 -10.07
C GLY A 49 -1.60 -6.97 -9.74
N GLU A 50 -0.70 -7.03 -10.72
CA GLU A 50 0.65 -7.55 -10.49
C GLU A 50 1.56 -6.53 -9.79
N VAL A 51 2.40 -7.02 -8.89
CA VAL A 51 3.40 -6.20 -8.21
C VAL A 51 4.66 -6.10 -9.07
N ARG A 52 5.04 -4.86 -9.42
CA ARG A 52 6.25 -4.59 -10.20
C ARG A 52 7.49 -4.49 -9.30
N SER A 53 8.47 -5.37 -9.54
CA SER A 53 9.78 -5.27 -8.90
C SER A 53 10.61 -4.11 -9.45
N THR A 54 11.46 -3.53 -8.59
CA THR A 54 12.44 -2.51 -8.96
C THR A 54 13.84 -2.88 -8.45
N SER A 55 14.84 -2.02 -8.67
CA SER A 55 16.18 -2.17 -8.08
C SER A 55 16.18 -2.17 -6.55
N TRP A 56 15.09 -1.72 -5.91
CA TRP A 56 14.91 -1.74 -4.46
C TRP A 56 14.27 -3.05 -3.95
N GLY A 57 13.99 -3.99 -4.86
CA GLY A 57 13.23 -5.20 -4.58
C GLY A 57 11.74 -5.06 -4.95
N THR A 58 10.99 -6.10 -4.65
CA THR A 58 9.52 -6.17 -4.82
C THR A 58 8.78 -5.50 -3.65
N VAL A 59 9.41 -5.48 -2.47
CA VAL A 59 8.98 -4.77 -1.27
C VAL A 59 10.22 -4.27 -0.54
N PHE A 60 10.13 -3.10 0.09
CA PHE A 60 11.19 -2.53 0.90
C PHE A 60 10.61 -1.90 2.17
N ASP A 61 11.42 -1.90 3.24
CA ASP A 61 11.03 -1.34 4.53
C ASP A 61 11.43 0.14 4.61
N VAL A 62 10.46 1.02 4.85
CA VAL A 62 10.72 2.43 5.16
C VAL A 62 10.97 2.57 6.66
N LYS A 63 12.24 2.60 7.06
CA LYS A 63 12.69 2.75 8.44
C LYS A 63 13.83 3.76 8.50
N THR A 64 13.90 4.56 9.56
CA THR A 64 15.05 5.44 9.79
C THR A 64 16.29 4.61 10.12
N MET A 65 17.38 4.79 9.38
CA MET A 65 18.63 4.04 9.57
C MET A 65 19.87 4.95 9.52
N PRO A 66 20.95 4.65 10.27
CA PRO A 66 22.25 5.32 10.09
C PRO A 66 22.82 5.06 8.68
N ASN A 67 23.51 6.04 8.09
CA ASN A 67 24.10 5.95 6.74
C ASN A 67 23.09 5.62 5.62
N ALA A 68 21.92 6.27 5.65
CA ALA A 68 20.86 6.11 4.66
C ALA A 68 21.31 6.46 3.23
N ASN A 69 20.98 5.59 2.27
CA ASN A 69 21.19 5.82 0.83
C ASN A 69 19.97 6.44 0.12
N SER A 70 18.89 6.73 0.86
CA SER A 70 17.69 7.41 0.39
C SER A 70 17.11 8.29 1.48
N VAL A 71 16.55 9.45 1.10
CA VAL A 71 15.87 10.37 2.02
C VAL A 71 14.68 9.70 2.72
N ALA A 72 14.05 8.72 2.09
CA ALA A 72 12.98 7.91 2.68
C ALA A 72 13.42 7.13 3.94
N TYR A 73 14.73 6.90 4.11
CA TYR A 73 15.29 6.20 5.28
C TYR A 73 15.90 7.17 6.30
N THR A 74 15.59 8.47 6.20
CA THR A 74 16.03 9.50 7.14
C THR A 74 14.86 10.03 7.97
N ASN A 75 15.13 10.91 8.93
CA ASN A 75 14.12 11.65 9.70
C ASN A 75 13.81 13.03 9.10
N LEU A 76 14.30 13.33 7.88
CA LEU A 76 14.06 14.60 7.22
C LEU A 76 12.64 14.65 6.62
N PRO A 77 12.00 15.83 6.54
CA PRO A 77 10.70 15.97 5.88
C PRO A 77 10.77 15.57 4.41
N LEU A 78 9.82 14.76 3.97
CA LEU A 78 9.57 14.51 2.54
C LEU A 78 8.59 15.56 2.03
N VAL A 79 9.04 16.39 1.08
CA VAL A 79 8.12 17.23 0.30
C VAL A 79 7.26 16.36 -0.61
N THR A 80 6.15 16.90 -1.12
CA THR A 80 5.31 16.21 -2.10
C THR A 80 6.14 15.75 -3.30
N HIS A 81 6.03 14.47 -3.65
CA HIS A 81 6.79 13.79 -4.70
C HIS A 81 5.95 12.72 -5.40
#